data_AF-A0A443RTA9-F1
#
_entry.id   AF-A0A443RTA9-F1
#
_cell.length_a   1.000
_cell.length_b   1.000
_cell.length_c   1.000
_cell.angle_alpha   90.00
_cell.angle_beta   90.00
_cell.angle_gamma   90.00
#
_symmetry.space_group_name_H-M   'P 1'
#
loop_
_entity.id
_entity.type
_entity.pdbx_description
1 polymer ?
#
loop_
_entity_poly.entity_id
_entity_poly.type
_entity_poly.pdbx_seq_one_letter_code
_entity_poly.pdbx_strand_id
1 'polypeptide(L)'
;MVKVQECQVYRTCSECLGAKDPYCGWCSLENKCSLRSDCAEAAQDPLYWLSYKSGKCTTITHVHPPQIQRTTARTLNLIIDNLPVLEGQFFCVFTAGGRSQTTNASRSANGINCPTPPTDLLPPIPAGRHHFTAKLSVRMKVGPDFVATNFTFYDCSSYQSCTQCVSSPFPCDWCVGGHRCTHDTGENCRNDILVTGVSSVGP
;
A
#
# COMPACT_ATOMS: atom_id res chain seq x y z
N MET A 1 -29.69 -20.64 23.80
CA MET A 1 -29.61 -20.90 22.34
C MET A 1 -28.16 -20.73 21.93
N VAL A 2 -27.50 -21.82 21.51
CA VAL A 2 -26.17 -21.73 20.88
C VAL A 2 -26.42 -21.21 19.46
N LYS A 3 -25.80 -20.09 19.07
CA LYS A 3 -25.81 -19.70 17.66
C LYS A 3 -25.10 -20.81 16.89
N VAL A 4 -25.81 -21.47 16.00
CA VAL A 4 -25.27 -22.58 15.19
C VAL A 4 -24.10 -22.13 14.33
N GLN A 5 -23.94 -20.82 14.12
CA GLN A 5 -22.96 -20.26 13.23
C GLN A 5 -22.43 -18.91 13.72
N GLU A 6 -21.11 -18.82 13.86
CA GLU A 6 -20.41 -17.61 14.29
C GLU A 6 -19.28 -17.26 13.32
N CYS A 7 -19.59 -16.94 12.05
CA CYS A 7 -18.55 -16.55 11.07
C CYS A 7 -17.64 -15.41 11.54
N GLN A 8 -18.16 -14.53 12.41
CA GLN A 8 -17.47 -13.36 12.95
C GLN A 8 -16.23 -13.71 13.81
N VAL A 9 -16.03 -14.99 14.17
CA VAL A 9 -14.81 -15.45 14.84
C VAL A 9 -13.59 -15.34 13.93
N TYR A 10 -13.78 -15.47 12.61
CA TYR A 10 -12.70 -15.36 11.63
C TYR A 10 -12.51 -13.89 11.25
N ARG A 11 -11.32 -13.35 11.52
CA ARG A 11 -11.01 -11.91 11.39
C ARG A 11 -10.38 -11.57 10.05
N THR A 12 -9.81 -12.55 9.37
CA THR A 12 -9.17 -12.36 8.07
C THR A 12 -9.84 -13.20 7.00
N CYS A 13 -9.72 -12.77 5.74
CA CYS A 13 -10.22 -13.54 4.60
C CYS A 13 -9.60 -14.95 4.56
N SER A 14 -8.29 -15.06 4.81
CA SER A 14 -7.59 -16.34 4.83
C SER A 14 -8.11 -17.28 5.91
N GLU A 15 -8.41 -16.78 7.12
CA GLU A 15 -9.05 -17.57 8.17
C GLU A 15 -10.47 -18.00 7.77
N CYS A 16 -11.27 -17.06 7.27
CA CYS A 16 -12.66 -17.29 6.90
C CYS A 16 -12.82 -18.37 5.82
N LEU A 17 -12.03 -18.27 4.75
CA LEU A 17 -12.06 -19.24 3.66
C LEU A 17 -11.30 -20.53 4.04
N GLY A 18 -10.26 -20.42 4.88
CA GLY A 18 -9.49 -21.56 5.37
C GLY A 18 -10.26 -22.48 6.30
N ALA A 19 -11.25 -21.95 7.03
CA ALA A 19 -12.15 -22.71 7.89
C ALA A 19 -13.03 -23.73 7.13
N LYS A 20 -13.22 -23.51 5.81
CA LYS A 20 -14.05 -24.36 4.94
C LYS A 20 -15.47 -24.59 5.46
N ASP A 21 -16.00 -23.64 6.22
CA ASP A 21 -17.38 -23.64 6.67
C ASP A 21 -18.31 -23.31 5.50
N PRO A 22 -19.28 -24.18 5.15
CA PRO A 22 -20.15 -24.00 3.99
C PRO A 22 -21.13 -22.83 4.10
N TYR A 23 -21.36 -22.33 5.30
CA TYR A 23 -22.26 -21.23 5.53
C TYR A 23 -21.52 -19.88 5.62
N CYS A 24 -20.21 -19.90 5.85
CA CYS A 24 -19.40 -18.69 5.95
C CYS A 24 -18.68 -18.35 4.64
N GLY A 25 -18.50 -17.05 4.44
CA GLY A 25 -17.72 -16.50 3.35
C GLY A 25 -17.27 -15.09 3.66
N TRP A 26 -16.36 -14.58 2.85
CA TRP A 26 -15.73 -13.29 3.06
C TRP A 26 -16.47 -12.20 2.31
N CYS A 27 -17.01 -11.22 3.05
CA CYS A 27 -17.59 -10.02 2.47
C CYS A 27 -16.47 -9.03 2.17
N SER A 28 -16.02 -8.98 0.92
CA SER A 28 -14.77 -8.32 0.51
C SER A 28 -14.71 -6.86 0.93
N LEU A 29 -15.76 -6.07 0.64
CA LEU A 29 -15.77 -4.62 0.88
C LEU A 29 -16.06 -4.23 2.33
N GLU A 30 -16.74 -5.11 3.06
CA GLU A 30 -17.00 -4.92 4.48
C GLU A 30 -15.89 -5.50 5.36
N ASN A 31 -14.86 -6.11 4.75
CA ASN A 31 -13.69 -6.67 5.43
C ASN A 31 -14.06 -7.59 6.61
N LYS A 32 -15.07 -8.46 6.41
CA LYS A 32 -15.62 -9.32 7.46
C LYS A 32 -16.00 -10.71 6.95
N CYS A 33 -15.93 -11.71 7.82
CA CYS A 33 -16.48 -13.04 7.55
C CYS A 33 -17.95 -13.10 7.98
N SER A 34 -18.85 -13.43 7.06
CA SER A 34 -20.29 -13.42 7.31
C SER A 34 -21.05 -14.48 6.51
N LEU A 35 -22.32 -14.66 6.86
CA LEU A 35 -23.30 -15.27 5.97
C LEU A 35 -23.43 -14.46 4.68
N ARG A 36 -23.86 -15.13 3.60
CA ARG A 36 -24.14 -14.46 2.32
C ARG A 36 -25.27 -13.43 2.43
N SER A 37 -26.28 -13.69 3.27
CA SER A 37 -27.40 -12.75 3.53
C SER A 37 -26.96 -11.47 4.22
N ASP A 38 -25.84 -11.51 4.95
CA ASP A 38 -25.39 -10.43 5.83
C ASP A 38 -24.27 -9.58 5.19
N CYS A 39 -23.97 -9.86 3.92
CA CYS A 39 -23.03 -9.11 3.10
C CYS A 39 -23.82 -8.28 2.09
N ALA A 40 -23.68 -6.95 2.18
CA ALA A 40 -24.33 -6.06 1.24
C ALA A 40 -23.94 -6.42 -0.19
N GLU A 41 -24.92 -6.39 -1.09
CA GLU A 41 -24.70 -6.55 -2.53
C GLU A 41 -24.06 -7.90 -2.96
N ALA A 42 -24.06 -8.93 -2.10
CA ALA A 42 -23.54 -10.28 -2.39
C ALA A 42 -24.21 -11.01 -3.58
N ALA A 43 -25.25 -10.42 -4.16
CA ALA A 43 -25.93 -10.90 -5.37
C ALA A 43 -25.44 -10.20 -6.65
N GLN A 44 -24.75 -9.06 -6.55
CA GLN A 44 -24.34 -8.26 -7.71
C GLN A 44 -23.09 -8.82 -8.40
N ASP A 45 -22.07 -9.21 -7.61
CA ASP A 45 -20.80 -9.72 -8.12
C ASP A 45 -20.32 -10.90 -7.23
N PRO A 46 -19.90 -12.05 -7.81
CA PRO A 46 -19.34 -13.16 -7.05
C PRO A 46 -18.13 -12.81 -6.18
N LEU A 47 -17.43 -11.70 -6.46
CA LEU A 47 -16.29 -11.21 -5.70
C LEU A 47 -16.69 -10.39 -4.47
N TYR A 48 -17.95 -9.99 -4.31
CA TYR A 48 -18.41 -9.27 -3.12
C TYR A 48 -18.49 -10.20 -1.93
N TRP A 49 -18.97 -11.44 -2.14
CA TRP A 49 -19.03 -12.48 -1.13
C TRP A 49 -18.32 -13.73 -1.62
N LEU A 50 -17.14 -14.00 -1.06
CA LEU A 50 -16.27 -15.10 -1.46
C LEU A 50 -16.60 -16.34 -0.64
N SER A 51 -16.93 -17.45 -1.31
CA SER A 51 -17.07 -18.77 -0.67
C SER A 51 -15.72 -19.47 -0.57
N TYR A 52 -15.55 -20.40 0.38
CA TYR A 52 -14.32 -21.19 0.48
C TYR A 52 -14.00 -22.06 -0.76
N LYS A 53 -15.01 -22.36 -1.59
CA LYS A 53 -14.87 -23.25 -2.77
C LYS A 53 -14.29 -22.53 -4.00
N SER A 54 -14.59 -21.25 -4.13
CA SER A 54 -14.32 -20.48 -5.35
C SER A 54 -13.61 -19.16 -5.10
N GLY A 55 -13.58 -18.70 -3.84
CA GLY A 55 -13.09 -17.39 -3.47
C GLY A 55 -11.58 -17.36 -3.28
N LYS A 56 -10.93 -16.38 -3.90
CA LYS A 56 -9.60 -15.92 -3.53
C LYS A 56 -9.71 -14.51 -2.98
N CYS A 57 -9.00 -14.25 -1.88
CA CYS A 57 -9.06 -12.96 -1.21
C CYS A 57 -8.61 -11.83 -2.13
N THR A 58 -9.30 -10.69 -2.05
CA THR A 58 -8.86 -9.46 -2.69
C THR A 58 -7.50 -9.07 -2.12
N THR A 59 -6.49 -8.96 -3.00
CA THR A 59 -5.10 -8.82 -2.58
C THR A 59 -4.39 -7.82 -3.46
N ILE A 60 -3.68 -6.85 -2.85
CA ILE A 60 -2.74 -6.00 -3.60
C ILE A 60 -1.52 -6.85 -3.93
N THR A 61 -1.31 -7.15 -5.21
CA THR A 61 -0.21 -8.00 -5.66
C THR A 61 1.03 -7.21 -6.03
N HIS A 62 0.86 -5.99 -6.56
CA HIS A 62 1.97 -5.09 -6.90
C HIS A 62 1.64 -3.63 -6.58
N VAL A 63 2.67 -2.87 -6.23
CA VAL A 63 2.63 -1.42 -6.06
C VAL A 63 3.80 -0.82 -6.84
N HIS A 64 3.50 0.10 -7.76
CA HIS A 64 4.51 0.74 -8.60
C HIS A 64 4.42 2.27 -8.56
N PRO A 65 5.50 3.01 -8.25
CA PRO A 65 6.76 2.48 -7.71
C PRO A 65 6.55 1.84 -6.33
N PRO A 66 7.41 0.90 -5.89
CA PRO A 66 7.24 0.21 -4.60
C PRO A 66 7.63 1.08 -3.39
N GLN A 67 8.39 2.15 -3.63
CA GLN A 67 8.91 3.08 -2.62
C GLN A 67 9.23 4.42 -3.27
N ILE A 68 9.19 5.50 -2.49
CA ILE A 68 9.51 6.85 -2.98
C ILE A 68 10.30 7.68 -1.97
N GLN A 69 11.01 8.68 -2.48
CA GLN A 69 11.59 9.75 -1.66
C GLN A 69 10.46 10.55 -1.01
N ARG A 70 10.53 10.75 0.32
CA ARG A 70 9.53 11.44 1.14
C ARG A 70 9.22 12.86 0.67
N THR A 71 10.20 13.54 0.07
CA THR A 71 10.06 14.90 -0.44
C THR A 71 9.43 14.97 -1.83
N THR A 72 9.01 13.85 -2.42
CA THR A 72 8.35 13.80 -3.72
C THR A 72 6.89 13.37 -3.60
N ALA A 73 6.05 13.89 -4.49
CA ALA A 73 4.68 13.42 -4.64
C ALA A 73 4.56 12.59 -5.93
N ARG A 74 3.92 11.43 -5.83
CA ARG A 74 3.73 10.51 -6.97
C ARG A 74 2.35 9.87 -6.92
N THR A 75 1.86 9.43 -8.08
CA THR A 75 0.71 8.54 -8.16
C THR A 75 1.21 7.10 -8.24
N LEU A 76 0.87 6.30 -7.24
CA LEU A 76 1.18 4.87 -7.18
C LEU A 76 0.14 4.10 -7.99
N ASN A 77 0.59 3.14 -8.79
CA ASN A 77 -0.26 2.17 -9.46
C ASN A 77 -0.30 0.88 -8.62
N LEU A 78 -1.48 0.53 -8.10
CA LEU A 78 -1.71 -0.69 -7.35
C LEU A 78 -2.40 -1.69 -8.27
N ILE A 79 -1.83 -2.88 -8.40
CA ILE A 79 -2.48 -4.03 -9.04
C ILE A 79 -3.18 -4.82 -7.95
N ILE A 80 -4.49 -5.04 -8.12
CA ILE A 80 -5.34 -5.68 -7.12
C ILE A 80 -6.07 -6.86 -7.75
N ASP A 81 -5.73 -8.07 -7.31
CA ASP A 81 -6.38 -9.29 -7.74
C ASP A 81 -7.72 -9.45 -7.02
N ASN A 82 -8.71 -10.03 -7.71
CA ASN A 82 -10.06 -10.27 -7.19
C ASN A 82 -10.71 -8.98 -6.67
N LEU A 83 -10.43 -7.84 -7.31
CA LEU A 83 -11.12 -6.59 -7.05
C LEU A 83 -12.51 -6.65 -7.70
N PRO A 84 -13.60 -6.54 -6.93
CA PRO A 84 -14.94 -6.59 -7.52
C PRO A 84 -15.22 -5.45 -8.49
N VAL A 85 -16.14 -5.66 -9.43
CA VAL A 85 -16.60 -4.59 -10.32
C VAL A 85 -17.50 -3.67 -9.51
N LEU A 86 -17.06 -2.42 -9.34
CA LEU A 86 -17.65 -1.47 -8.41
C LEU A 86 -17.77 -0.10 -9.06
N GLU A 87 -18.95 0.49 -8.96
CA GLU A 87 -19.18 1.89 -9.26
C GLU A 87 -19.02 2.72 -7.99
N GLY A 88 -18.27 3.82 -8.07
CA GLY A 88 -18.08 4.73 -6.94
C GLY A 88 -16.66 5.26 -6.81
N GLN A 89 -16.48 6.07 -5.77
CA GLN A 89 -15.21 6.73 -5.48
C GLN A 89 -14.39 5.91 -4.48
N PHE A 90 -13.14 5.63 -4.88
CA PHE A 90 -12.14 4.97 -4.04
C PHE A 90 -11.27 5.99 -3.35
N PHE A 91 -10.72 5.60 -2.21
CA PHE A 91 -9.76 6.38 -1.45
C PHE A 91 -8.61 5.48 -1.03
N CYS A 92 -7.40 6.05 -1.05
CA CYS A 92 -6.22 5.40 -0.50
C CYS A 92 -5.91 6.04 0.86
N VAL A 93 -5.64 5.20 1.86
CA VAL A 93 -5.34 5.64 3.22
C VAL A 93 -3.92 5.21 3.56
N PHE A 94 -3.09 6.19 3.91
CA PHE A 94 -1.71 5.99 4.33
C PHE A 94 -1.64 6.19 5.85
N THR A 95 -1.43 5.11 6.59
CA THR A 95 -1.35 5.14 8.05
C THR A 95 0.10 4.92 8.52
N ALA A 96 0.68 5.93 9.17
CA ALA A 96 2.03 5.89 9.71
C ALA A 96 2.16 6.82 10.92
N GLY A 97 2.94 6.43 11.93
CA GLY A 97 3.18 7.27 13.11
C GLY A 97 1.91 7.63 13.89
N GLY A 98 0.89 6.77 13.86
CA GLY A 98 -0.41 7.02 14.52
C GLY A 98 -1.33 8.02 13.79
N ARG A 99 -0.96 8.47 12.58
CA ARG A 99 -1.76 9.37 11.74
C ARG A 99 -2.18 8.65 10.46
N SER A 100 -3.36 8.98 9.96
CA SER A 100 -3.92 8.43 8.72
C SER A 100 -4.26 9.55 7.75
N GLN A 101 -3.59 9.55 6.60
CA GLN A 101 -3.81 10.49 5.51
C GLN A 101 -4.62 9.83 4.41
N THR A 102 -5.72 10.46 4.00
CA THR A 102 -6.60 9.94 2.94
C THR A 102 -6.41 10.75 1.66
N THR A 103 -6.24 10.07 0.53
CA THR A 103 -6.19 10.68 -0.80
C THR A 103 -7.27 10.10 -1.70
N ASN A 104 -7.77 10.90 -2.65
CA ASN A 104 -8.68 10.42 -3.69
C ASN A 104 -7.96 9.39 -4.54
N ALA A 105 -8.67 8.34 -4.96
CA ALA A 105 -8.11 7.31 -5.83
C ALA A 105 -8.95 7.15 -7.09
N SER A 106 -8.31 6.74 -8.18
CA SER A 106 -8.99 6.43 -9.44
C SER A 106 -8.82 4.96 -9.79
N ARG A 107 -9.85 4.37 -10.40
CA ARG A 107 -9.78 2.99 -10.90
C ARG A 107 -8.80 2.94 -12.08
N SER A 108 -7.93 1.92 -12.08
CA SER A 108 -7.06 1.58 -13.21
C SER A 108 -7.59 0.31 -13.90
N ALA A 109 -6.95 -0.12 -14.99
CA ALA A 109 -7.39 -1.31 -15.74
C ALA A 109 -7.38 -2.60 -14.90
N ASN A 110 -6.45 -2.72 -13.95
CA ASN A 110 -6.21 -3.91 -13.14
C ASN A 110 -6.08 -3.60 -11.63
N GLY A 111 -6.62 -2.47 -11.17
CA GLY A 111 -6.56 -2.08 -9.77
C GLY A 111 -6.88 -0.60 -9.56
N ILE A 112 -6.02 0.11 -8.83
CA ILE A 112 -6.29 1.48 -8.36
C ILE A 112 -5.03 2.35 -8.44
N ASN A 113 -5.20 3.59 -8.87
CA ASN A 113 -4.17 4.62 -8.81
C ASN A 113 -4.34 5.47 -7.54
N CYS A 114 -3.31 5.50 -6.70
CA CYS A 114 -3.26 6.20 -5.43
C CYS A 114 -2.24 7.35 -5.47
N PRO A 115 -2.67 8.62 -5.57
CA PRO A 115 -1.83 9.76 -5.24
C PRO A 115 -1.29 9.65 -3.81
N THR A 116 0.00 9.88 -3.61
CA THR A 116 0.61 9.95 -2.28
C THR A 116 0.14 11.20 -1.54
N PRO A 117 0.12 11.19 -0.20
CA PRO A 117 -0.22 12.39 0.58
C PRO A 117 0.76 13.54 0.32
N PRO A 118 0.32 14.79 0.57
CA PRO A 118 1.21 15.94 0.63
C PRO A 118 2.40 15.70 1.57
N THR A 119 3.59 16.13 1.16
CA THR A 119 4.86 15.81 1.82
C THR A 119 5.00 16.45 3.21
N ASP A 120 4.34 17.58 3.44
CA ASP A 120 4.23 18.31 4.70
C ASP A 120 3.40 17.57 5.76
N LEU A 121 2.50 16.68 5.32
CA LEU A 121 1.65 15.89 6.21
C LEU A 121 2.25 14.53 6.56
N LEU A 122 3.37 14.15 5.94
CA LEU A 122 4.04 12.89 6.22
C LEU A 122 4.74 12.93 7.59
N PRO A 123 4.71 11.83 8.37
CA PRO A 123 5.38 11.79 9.65
C PRO A 123 6.90 11.95 9.49
N PRO A 124 7.60 12.48 10.50
CA PRO A 124 9.05 12.53 10.52
C PRO A 124 9.64 11.12 10.53
N ILE A 125 10.79 10.95 9.87
CA ILE A 125 11.57 9.72 9.98
C ILE A 125 12.17 9.66 11.40
N PRO A 126 12.05 8.53 12.13
CA PRO A 126 12.64 8.39 13.46
C PRO A 126 14.15 8.61 13.46
N ALA A 127 14.69 9.16 14.56
CA ALA A 127 16.12 9.36 14.71
C ALA A 127 16.91 8.06 14.49
N GLY A 128 18.00 8.14 13.72
CA GLY A 128 18.82 6.98 13.37
C GLY A 128 18.22 6.07 12.29
N ARG A 129 17.11 6.46 11.65
CA ARG A 129 16.54 5.77 10.48
C ARG A 129 16.59 6.66 9.25
N HIS A 130 16.47 6.02 8.09
CA HIS A 130 16.49 6.66 6.77
C HIS A 130 15.16 6.50 5.99
N HIS A 131 14.18 5.83 6.61
CA HIS A 131 12.88 5.56 6.02
C HIS A 131 11.82 5.32 7.10
N PHE A 132 10.55 5.36 6.70
CA PHE A 132 9.44 4.79 7.46
C PHE A 132 8.50 4.03 6.52
N THR A 133 7.77 3.08 7.09
CA THR A 133 6.77 2.29 6.37
C THR A 133 5.38 2.70 6.82
N ALA A 134 4.52 3.01 5.85
CA ALA A 134 3.11 3.26 6.04
C ALA A 134 2.29 2.01 5.68
N LYS A 135 1.20 1.78 6.40
CA LYS A 135 0.14 0.89 5.95
C LYS A 135 -0.67 1.63 4.89
N LEU A 136 -0.56 1.18 3.64
CA LEU A 136 -1.34 1.65 2.50
C LEU A 136 -2.58 0.76 2.35
N SER A 137 -3.76 1.32 2.57
CA SER A 137 -5.03 0.63 2.39
C SER A 137 -5.91 1.32 1.36
N VAL A 138 -6.85 0.55 0.82
CA VAL A 138 -7.91 1.04 -0.05
C VAL A 138 -9.25 0.88 0.65
N ARG A 139 -10.08 1.92 0.56
CA ARG A 139 -11.46 1.92 1.03
C ARG A 139 -12.39 2.63 0.05
N MET A 140 -13.68 2.37 0.19
CA MET A 140 -14.73 3.18 -0.46
C MET A 140 -15.14 4.33 0.46
N LYS A 141 -16.02 5.22 -0.05
CA LYS A 141 -16.56 6.36 0.72
C LYS A 141 -17.21 5.93 2.04
N VAL A 142 -17.88 4.78 2.04
CA VAL A 142 -18.54 4.19 3.21
C VAL A 142 -17.99 2.78 3.39
N GLY A 143 -17.65 2.43 4.62
CA GLY A 143 -17.12 1.12 4.97
C GLY A 143 -15.66 1.15 5.43
N PRO A 144 -15.13 -0.01 5.84
CA PRO A 144 -13.75 -0.15 6.28
C PRO A 144 -12.76 -0.21 5.12
N ASP A 145 -11.48 -0.21 5.47
CA ASP A 145 -10.41 -0.61 4.57
C ASP A 145 -10.58 -2.09 4.20
N PHE A 146 -10.65 -2.40 2.90
CA PHE A 146 -10.92 -3.76 2.43
C PHE A 146 -9.67 -4.51 1.94
N VAL A 147 -8.61 -3.79 1.61
CA VAL A 147 -7.31 -4.37 1.24
C VAL A 147 -6.20 -3.43 1.68
N ALA A 148 -5.07 -4.00 2.11
CA ALA A 148 -3.93 -3.23 2.58
C ALA A 148 -2.60 -3.90 2.23
N THR A 149 -1.56 -3.09 2.13
CA THR A 149 -0.16 -3.49 1.99
C THR A 149 0.75 -2.49 2.70
N ASN A 150 2.04 -2.78 2.75
CA ASN A 150 3.05 -1.86 3.26
C ASN A 150 3.63 -1.03 2.11
N PHE A 151 3.86 0.26 2.37
CA PHE A 151 4.48 1.17 1.42
C PHE A 151 5.55 2.01 2.11
N THR A 152 6.71 2.17 1.49
CA THR A 152 7.88 2.78 2.12
C THR A 152 8.19 4.16 1.56
N PHE A 153 8.39 5.11 2.48
CA PHE A 153 8.94 6.43 2.18
C PHE A 153 10.36 6.49 2.75
N TYR A 154 11.34 6.80 1.89
CA TYR A 154 12.74 6.95 2.28
C TYR A 154 13.20 8.40 2.15
N ASP A 155 14.37 8.70 2.71
CA ASP A 155 15.01 10.00 2.54
C ASP A 155 16.52 9.84 2.28
N CYS A 156 16.94 9.99 1.02
CA CYS A 156 18.35 9.92 0.66
C CYS A 156 19.17 11.00 1.40
N SER A 157 18.62 12.19 1.64
CA SER A 157 19.35 13.29 2.29
C SER A 157 19.70 13.00 3.75
N SER A 158 19.11 11.96 4.35
CA SER A 158 19.42 11.53 5.72
C SER A 158 20.73 10.74 5.85
N TYR A 159 21.31 10.27 4.73
CA TYR A 159 22.61 9.60 4.74
C TYR A 159 23.75 10.60 4.77
N GLN A 160 24.70 10.42 5.70
CA GLN A 160 25.80 11.37 5.94
C GLN A 160 27.13 10.93 5.30
N SER A 161 27.22 9.69 4.82
CA SER A 161 28.43 9.15 4.22
C SER A 161 28.14 8.50 2.88
N CYS A 162 29.12 8.59 1.97
CA CYS A 162 29.05 7.96 0.65
C CYS A 162 28.73 6.48 0.75
N THR A 163 29.45 5.75 1.61
CA THR A 163 29.26 4.31 1.79
C THR A 163 27.84 3.96 2.21
N GLN A 164 27.27 4.64 3.22
CA GLN A 164 25.89 4.39 3.66
C GLN A 164 24.86 4.74 2.58
N CYS A 165 25.09 5.83 1.83
CA CYS A 165 24.20 6.26 0.75
C CYS A 165 24.12 5.22 -0.37
N VAL A 166 25.29 4.87 -0.92
CA VAL A 166 25.37 4.02 -2.11
C VAL A 166 25.07 2.56 -1.79
N SER A 167 25.31 2.11 -0.55
CA SER A 167 24.93 0.77 -0.08
C SER A 167 23.49 0.68 0.43
N SER A 168 22.72 1.77 0.35
CA SER A 168 21.35 1.77 0.87
C SER A 168 20.42 0.88 0.02
N PRO A 169 19.33 0.36 0.61
CA PRO A 169 18.31 -0.38 -0.15
C PRO A 169 17.42 0.53 -1.01
N PHE A 170 17.72 1.83 -1.07
CA PHE A 170 16.94 2.84 -1.77
C PHE A 170 17.72 3.37 -2.98
N PRO A 171 17.04 3.84 -4.03
CA PRO A 171 17.70 4.40 -5.22
C PRO A 171 18.27 5.80 -4.89
N CYS A 172 19.38 5.81 -4.18
CA CYS A 172 20.10 6.99 -3.74
C CYS A 172 21.50 6.99 -4.34
N ASP A 173 21.94 8.15 -4.80
CA ASP A 173 23.27 8.36 -5.34
C ASP A 173 24.03 9.44 -4.55
N TRP A 174 25.36 9.44 -4.64
CA TRP A 174 26.21 10.36 -3.90
C TRP A 174 26.90 11.36 -4.83
N CYS A 175 26.76 12.66 -4.54
CA CYS A 175 27.55 13.71 -5.17
C CYS A 175 28.84 13.92 -4.37
N VAL A 176 30.01 13.67 -4.97
CA VAL A 176 31.31 13.70 -4.26
C VAL A 176 31.68 15.12 -3.83
N GLY A 177 31.66 16.08 -4.75
CA GLY A 177 31.98 17.48 -4.45
C GLY A 177 30.97 18.10 -3.48
N GLY A 178 29.69 17.78 -3.66
CA GLY A 178 28.60 18.24 -2.79
C GLY A 178 28.52 17.56 -1.42
N HIS A 179 29.32 16.51 -1.17
CA HIS A 179 29.32 15.70 0.05
C HIS A 179 27.91 15.33 0.52
N ARG A 180 27.05 14.91 -0.41
CA ARG A 180 25.62 14.69 -0.14
C ARG A 180 25.06 13.49 -0.87
N CYS A 181 24.12 12.83 -0.21
CA CYS A 181 23.31 11.78 -0.78
C CYS A 181 22.00 12.37 -1.34
N THR A 182 21.60 11.97 -2.54
CA THR A 182 20.43 12.50 -3.24
C THR A 182 19.67 11.42 -3.99
N HIS A 183 18.38 11.66 -4.21
CA HIS A 183 17.52 10.90 -5.11
C HIS A 183 17.40 11.55 -6.50
N ASP A 184 17.85 12.81 -6.63
CA ASP A 184 17.81 13.60 -7.85
C ASP A 184 19.21 14.11 -8.16
N THR A 185 19.89 13.39 -9.06
CA THR A 185 21.25 13.69 -9.49
C THR A 185 21.32 14.83 -10.50
N GLY A 186 20.24 15.04 -11.27
CA GLY A 186 20.16 16.09 -12.28
C GLY A 186 20.13 17.48 -11.65
N GLU A 187 19.41 17.62 -10.54
CA GLU A 187 19.37 18.87 -9.78
C GLU A 187 20.57 19.02 -8.83
N ASN A 188 20.94 17.97 -8.10
CA ASN A 188 21.86 18.10 -6.96
C ASN A 188 23.34 17.79 -7.28
N CYS A 189 23.63 17.05 -8.35
CA CYS A 189 24.99 16.64 -8.71
C CYS A 189 25.44 17.22 -10.08
N ARG A 190 24.86 18.35 -10.51
CA ARG A 190 25.20 18.93 -11.83
C ARG A 190 26.68 19.33 -11.88
N ASN A 191 27.41 18.77 -12.84
CA ASN A 191 28.87 18.92 -12.98
C ASN A 191 29.69 18.37 -11.80
N ASP A 192 29.13 17.45 -11.02
CA ASP A 192 29.82 16.76 -9.92
C ASP A 192 30.20 15.34 -10.33
N ILE A 193 31.18 14.75 -9.63
CA ILE A 193 31.47 13.32 -9.71
C ILE A 193 30.35 12.58 -8.98
N LEU A 194 29.67 11.70 -9.71
CA LEU A 194 28.57 10.89 -9.21
C LEU A 194 29.05 9.49 -8.82
N VAL A 195 28.65 9.02 -7.64
CA VAL A 195 28.75 7.61 -7.27
C VAL A 195 27.34 7.03 -7.20
N THR A 196 27.03 6.15 -8.14
CA THR A 196 25.70 5.52 -8.26
C THR A 196 25.51 4.44 -7.19
N GLY A 197 24.36 4.45 -6.52
CA GLY A 197 23.99 3.45 -5.53
C GLY A 197 23.67 2.08 -6.13
N VAL A 198 23.88 1.01 -5.36
CA VAL A 198 23.59 -0.36 -5.82
C VAL A 198 22.12 -0.61 -6.11
N SER A 199 21.23 0.10 -5.40
CA SER A 199 19.78 0.01 -5.56
C SER A 199 19.21 1.06 -6.52
N SER A 200 20.05 1.95 -7.04
CA SER A 200 19.67 2.89 -8.10
C SER A 200 19.59 2.10 -9.40
N VAL A 201 18.42 2.11 -10.04
CA VAL A 201 18.30 1.59 -11.40
C VAL A 201 19.10 2.56 -12.28
N GLY A 202 20.23 2.09 -12.80
CA GLY A 202 21.02 2.84 -13.76
C GLY A 202 20.17 3.26 -14.98
N PRO A 203 20.64 4.24 -15.77
CA PRO A 203 19.92 4.77 -16.92
C PRO A 203 19.49 3.70 -17.94
#